data_AF-A0AAV6AS17-F1
#
_entry.id   AF-A0AAV6AS17-F1
#
_cell.length_a   1.000
_cell.length_b   1.000
_cell.length_c   1.000
_cell.angle_alpha   90.00
_cell.angle_beta   90.00
_cell.angle_gamma   90.00
#
_symmetry.space_group_name_H-M   'P 1'
#
loop_
_entity.id
_entity.type
_entity.pdbx_description
1 polymer ?
#
loop_
_entity_poly.entity_id
_entity_poly.type
_entity_poly.pdbx_seq_one_letter_code
_entity_poly.pdbx_strand_id
1 'polypeptide(L)'
;FLLSGLTYNIEPIRTKDKPYLDVLAESLNNPIRLVLGWTMISAVTLPPSSAMLAYWMGGAFLMGAKRLSEYRQIASQQGKDLLARYRRSFAHYTEERILISVFLYAMLSAFFLAVFLTKYRAEYILALPAFATMFATYLSVSLETDSVAQRPEKLFRQTNLMVITGITAAIMLIFTFVNVPALDFISEPFYVALPK
;
A
#
# COMPACT_ATOMS: atom_id res chain seq x y z
N PHE A 1 11.78 -4.25 -15.86
CA PHE A 1 12.73 -3.19 -15.45
C PHE A 1 12.90 -2.11 -16.51
N LEU A 2 13.43 -2.43 -17.71
CA LEU A 2 13.68 -1.46 -18.77
C LEU A 2 12.44 -0.64 -19.18
N LEU A 3 11.31 -1.27 -19.50
CA LEU A 3 10.08 -0.55 -19.90
C LEU A 3 9.53 0.43 -18.86
N SER A 4 9.61 0.10 -17.57
CA SER A 4 9.20 1.02 -16.49
C SER A 4 10.19 2.18 -16.33
N GLY A 5 11.50 1.93 -16.46
CA GLY A 5 12.51 2.99 -16.44
C GLY A 5 12.43 3.92 -17.66
N LEU A 6 12.16 3.36 -18.85
CA LEU A 6 11.97 4.11 -20.10
C LEU A 6 10.72 5.01 -20.01
N THR A 7 9.57 4.47 -19.57
CA THR A 7 8.32 5.24 -19.43
C THR A 7 8.34 6.26 -18.28
N TYR A 8 9.22 6.08 -17.30
CA TYR A 8 9.41 7.03 -16.20
C TYR A 8 10.27 8.23 -16.61
N ASN A 9 11.36 7.99 -17.36
CA ASN A 9 12.37 9.01 -17.63
C ASN A 9 12.29 9.65 -19.03
N ILE A 10 11.70 8.99 -20.03
CA ILE A 10 11.80 9.37 -21.45
C ILE A 10 10.48 9.93 -21.99
N GLU A 11 10.56 11.02 -22.75
CA GLU A 11 9.44 11.57 -23.52
C GLU A 11 9.00 10.61 -24.64
N PRO A 12 7.71 10.59 -25.04
CA PRO A 12 6.63 11.52 -24.69
C PRO A 12 5.81 11.15 -23.45
N ILE A 13 6.06 9.98 -22.84
CA ILE A 13 5.22 9.45 -21.75
C ILE A 13 5.64 10.03 -20.38
N ARG A 14 6.95 10.23 -20.15
CA ARG A 14 7.61 10.74 -18.92
C ARG A 14 6.67 10.87 -17.71
N THR A 15 6.31 9.72 -17.15
CA THR A 15 5.29 9.65 -16.09
C THR A 15 5.66 10.40 -14.82
N LYS A 16 6.96 10.66 -14.57
CA LYS A 16 7.46 11.48 -13.45
C LYS A 16 6.88 12.92 -13.43
N ASP A 17 6.51 13.45 -14.59
CA ASP A 17 5.98 14.81 -14.71
C ASP A 17 4.45 14.87 -14.57
N LYS A 18 3.76 13.73 -14.52
CA LYS A 18 2.30 13.66 -14.46
C LYS A 18 1.83 13.32 -13.03
N PRO A 19 0.90 14.10 -12.45
CA PRO A 19 0.35 13.78 -11.13
C PRO A 19 -0.33 12.40 -11.14
N TYR A 20 -0.19 11.68 -10.03
CA TYR A 20 -0.66 10.32 -9.73
C TYR A 20 0.09 9.22 -10.50
N LEU A 21 0.36 9.44 -11.79
CA LEU A 21 1.15 8.52 -12.60
C LEU A 21 2.60 8.43 -12.12
N ASP A 22 3.15 9.52 -11.58
CA ASP A 22 4.48 9.50 -10.96
C ASP A 22 4.51 8.61 -9.71
N VAL A 23 3.45 8.56 -8.89
CA VAL A 23 3.33 7.64 -7.73
C VAL A 23 3.22 6.20 -8.21
N LEU A 24 2.31 5.95 -9.16
CA LEU A 24 2.01 4.62 -9.67
C LEU A 24 3.22 4.02 -10.39
N ALA A 25 3.94 4.81 -11.18
CA ALA A 25 5.14 4.36 -11.86
C ALA A 25 6.29 4.10 -10.88
N GLU A 26 6.52 4.99 -9.90
CA GLU A 26 7.59 4.81 -8.90
C GLU A 26 7.33 3.58 -8.00
N SER A 27 6.06 3.28 -7.72
CA SER A 27 5.65 2.12 -6.91
C SER A 27 5.66 0.78 -7.64
N LEU A 28 5.81 0.74 -8.98
CA LEU A 28 5.99 -0.52 -9.74
C LEU A 28 7.25 -1.29 -9.32
N ASN A 29 8.22 -0.62 -8.70
CA ASN A 29 9.38 -1.28 -8.12
C ASN A 29 9.02 -2.32 -7.04
N ASN A 30 7.87 -2.16 -6.35
CA ASN A 30 7.42 -3.07 -5.30
C ASN A 30 6.94 -4.43 -5.83
N PRO A 31 5.98 -4.52 -6.78
CA PRO A 31 5.58 -5.80 -7.35
C PRO A 31 6.74 -6.47 -8.13
N ILE A 32 7.63 -5.69 -8.74
CA ILE A 32 8.82 -6.27 -9.39
C ILE A 32 9.73 -6.95 -8.36
N ARG A 33 9.97 -6.30 -7.21
CA ARG A 33 10.73 -6.90 -6.10
C ARG A 33 10.07 -8.16 -5.56
N LEU A 34 8.73 -8.18 -5.50
CA LEU A 34 7.96 -9.36 -5.10
C LEU A 34 8.18 -10.52 -6.08
N VAL A 35 8.11 -10.28 -7.39
CA VAL A 35 8.35 -11.32 -8.41
C VAL A 35 9.76 -11.87 -8.31
N LEU A 36 10.79 -11.02 -8.16
CA LEU A 36 12.16 -11.48 -7.95
C LEU A 36 12.28 -12.37 -6.70
N GLY A 37 11.70 -11.94 -5.58
CA GLY A 37 11.65 -12.72 -4.34
C GLY A 37 10.95 -14.08 -4.53
N TRP A 38 9.84 -14.08 -5.25
CA TRP A 38 9.07 -15.28 -5.54
C TRP A 38 9.85 -16.28 -6.39
N THR A 39 10.53 -15.80 -7.44
CA THR A 39 11.32 -16.66 -8.34
C THR A 39 12.49 -17.35 -7.65
N MET A 40 12.99 -16.81 -6.52
CA MET A 40 14.01 -17.48 -5.72
C MET A 40 13.48 -18.72 -4.97
N ILE A 41 12.18 -18.74 -4.64
CA ILE A 41 11.53 -19.86 -3.93
C ILE A 41 10.93 -20.85 -4.93
N SER A 42 10.27 -20.35 -5.97
CA SER A 42 9.66 -21.14 -7.02
C SER A 42 9.91 -20.51 -8.38
N ALA A 43 10.74 -21.16 -9.19
CA ALA A 43 11.05 -20.69 -10.54
C ALA A 43 9.94 -20.96 -11.58
N VAL A 44 8.95 -21.79 -11.23
CA VAL A 44 7.92 -22.28 -12.17
C VAL A 44 6.57 -21.58 -11.98
N THR A 45 6.39 -20.86 -10.88
CA THR A 45 5.14 -20.15 -10.58
C THR A 45 5.37 -18.64 -10.49
N LEU A 46 4.33 -17.87 -10.80
CA LEU A 46 4.28 -16.44 -10.56
C LEU A 46 3.45 -16.15 -9.31
N PRO A 47 3.74 -15.05 -8.59
CA PRO A 47 2.88 -14.63 -7.49
C PRO A 47 1.46 -14.33 -8.02
N PRO A 48 0.40 -14.60 -7.24
CA PRO A 48 -0.96 -14.30 -7.65
C PRO A 48 -1.12 -12.83 -8.02
N SER A 49 -1.93 -12.55 -9.05
CA SER A 49 -2.19 -11.18 -9.51
C SER A 49 -2.77 -10.30 -8.39
N SER A 50 -3.62 -10.84 -7.53
CA SER A 50 -4.14 -10.13 -6.34
C SER A 50 -3.01 -9.71 -5.38
N ALA A 51 -2.03 -10.58 -5.11
CA ALA A 51 -0.87 -10.22 -4.29
C ALA A 51 -0.02 -9.13 -4.96
N MET A 52 0.22 -9.23 -6.28
CA MET A 52 0.98 -8.24 -7.03
C MET A 52 0.29 -6.87 -7.00
N LEU A 53 -1.03 -6.82 -7.20
CA LEU A 53 -1.81 -5.59 -7.15
C LEU A 53 -1.87 -5.02 -5.73
N ALA A 54 -2.00 -5.86 -4.71
CA ALA A 54 -1.95 -5.43 -3.31
C ALA A 54 -0.60 -4.78 -2.98
N TYR A 55 0.52 -5.38 -3.40
CA TYR A 55 1.87 -4.83 -3.23
C TYR A 55 2.09 -3.53 -4.02
N TRP A 56 1.54 -3.45 -5.23
CA TRP A 56 1.66 -2.26 -6.05
C TRP A 56 0.91 -1.08 -5.41
N MET A 57 -0.35 -1.28 -5.03
CA MET A 57 -1.17 -0.24 -4.40
C MET A 57 -0.67 0.11 -3.00
N GLY A 58 -0.18 -0.86 -2.21
CA GLY A 58 0.44 -0.60 -0.91
C GLY A 58 1.73 0.21 -1.07
N GLY A 59 2.50 -0.08 -2.12
CA GLY A 59 3.63 0.73 -2.55
C GLY A 59 3.27 2.16 -2.95
N ALA A 60 2.19 2.32 -3.71
CA ALA A 60 1.67 3.63 -4.11
C ALA A 60 1.20 4.44 -2.90
N PHE A 61 0.57 3.77 -1.92
CA PHE A 61 0.21 4.37 -0.63
C PHE A 61 1.46 4.92 0.09
N LEU A 62 2.50 4.12 0.28
CA LEU A 62 3.71 4.56 0.99
C LEU A 62 4.39 5.73 0.28
N MET A 63 4.53 5.66 -1.05
CA MET A 63 5.13 6.72 -1.85
C MET A 63 4.27 8.00 -1.84
N GLY A 64 2.96 7.87 -1.92
CA GLY A 64 2.04 9.01 -1.86
C GLY A 64 2.03 9.67 -0.48
N ALA A 65 2.03 8.89 0.60
CA ALA A 65 2.08 9.39 1.97
C ALA A 65 3.40 10.11 2.27
N LYS A 66 4.53 9.59 1.77
CA LYS A 66 5.81 10.31 1.82
C LYS A 66 5.71 11.68 1.15
N ARG A 67 5.15 11.73 -0.06
CA ARG A 67 4.99 12.99 -0.82
C ARG A 67 4.01 13.95 -0.17
N LEU A 68 2.95 13.45 0.47
CA LEU A 68 2.03 14.27 1.26
C LEU A 68 2.80 14.99 2.37
N SER A 69 3.65 14.27 3.09
CA SER A 69 4.49 14.86 4.13
C SER A 69 5.47 15.90 3.58
N GLU A 70 6.18 15.58 2.49
CA GLU A 70 7.10 16.53 1.81
C GLU A 70 6.37 17.81 1.35
N TYR A 71 5.21 17.66 0.72
CA TYR A 71 4.39 18.78 0.25
C TYR A 71 4.01 19.71 1.40
N ARG A 72 3.51 19.14 2.51
CA ARG A 72 3.10 19.91 3.70
C ARG A 72 4.28 20.62 4.35
N GLN A 73 5.42 19.94 4.47
CA GLN A 73 6.62 20.55 5.03
C GLN A 73 7.12 21.73 4.18
N ILE A 74 7.27 21.55 2.87
CA ILE A 74 7.76 22.60 1.98
C ILE A 74 6.79 23.78 1.96
N ALA A 75 5.48 23.51 1.88
CA ALA A 75 4.46 24.55 1.91
C ALA A 75 4.52 25.38 3.20
N SER A 76 4.79 24.74 4.36
CA SER A 76 4.89 25.41 5.66
C SER A 76 6.19 26.20 5.85
N GLN A 77 7.33 25.73 5.29
CA GLN A 77 8.65 26.30 5.55
C GLN A 77 9.11 27.31 4.50
N GLN A 78 8.76 27.10 3.23
CA GLN A 78 9.35 27.82 2.09
C GLN A 78 8.30 28.46 1.17
N GLY A 79 7.01 28.29 1.48
CA GLY A 79 5.90 28.80 0.67
C GLY A 79 5.60 27.95 -0.56
N LYS A 80 4.43 28.16 -1.16
CA LYS A 80 3.93 27.34 -2.28
C LYS A 80 4.72 27.50 -3.58
N ASP A 81 5.45 28.60 -3.73
CA ASP A 81 6.18 28.94 -4.96
C ASP A 81 7.38 28.02 -5.23
N LEU A 82 7.93 27.38 -4.18
CA LEU A 82 9.07 26.45 -4.30
C LEU A 82 8.66 24.99 -4.54
N LEU A 83 7.37 24.64 -4.38
CA LEU A 83 6.87 23.27 -4.56
C LEU A 83 7.16 22.74 -5.97
N ALA A 84 6.87 23.55 -6.99
CA ALA A 84 7.10 23.20 -8.39
C ALA A 84 8.59 23.05 -8.74
N ARG A 85 9.48 23.77 -8.04
CA ARG A 85 10.94 23.66 -8.19
C ARG A 85 11.49 22.39 -7.54
N TYR A 86 10.92 21.98 -6.41
CA TYR A 86 11.28 20.73 -5.74
C TYR A 86 10.87 19.52 -6.57
N ARG A 87 9.62 19.48 -7.04
CA ARG A 87 9.12 18.41 -7.92
C ARG A 87 8.09 18.96 -8.90
N ARG A 88 8.31 18.73 -10.20
CA ARG A 88 7.43 19.24 -11.26
C ARG A 88 5.97 18.81 -11.08
N SER A 89 5.73 17.59 -10.60
CA SER A 89 4.36 17.12 -10.34
C SER A 89 3.66 17.89 -9.22
N PHE A 90 4.38 18.48 -8.26
CA PHE A 90 3.79 19.32 -7.21
C PHE A 90 3.14 20.59 -7.74
N ALA A 91 3.49 21.04 -8.96
CA ALA A 91 2.82 22.17 -9.61
C ALA A 91 1.32 21.93 -9.85
N HIS A 92 0.90 20.67 -9.96
CA HIS A 92 -0.50 20.29 -10.22
C HIS A 92 -1.19 19.64 -9.02
N TYR A 93 -0.47 19.43 -7.92
CA TYR A 93 -1.00 18.82 -6.71
C TYR A 93 -1.51 19.87 -5.71
N THR A 94 -2.60 19.50 -5.04
CA THR A 94 -3.00 20.09 -3.76
C THR A 94 -2.83 19.05 -2.67
N GLU A 95 -2.67 19.49 -1.42
CA GLU A 95 -2.60 18.60 -0.25
C GLU A 95 -3.78 17.62 -0.21
N GLU A 96 -5.01 18.13 -0.41
CA GLU A 96 -6.24 17.34 -0.47
C GLU A 96 -6.21 16.27 -1.56
N ARG A 97 -5.75 16.62 -2.77
CA ARG A 97 -5.65 15.68 -3.90
C ARG A 97 -4.66 14.56 -3.62
N ILE A 98 -3.51 14.88 -3.00
CA ILE A 98 -2.54 13.87 -2.60
C ILE A 98 -3.17 12.97 -1.53
N LEU A 99 -3.77 13.54 -0.50
CA LEU A 99 -4.42 12.78 0.57
C LEU A 99 -5.50 11.82 0.04
N ILE A 100 -6.38 12.29 -0.84
CA ILE A 100 -7.42 11.45 -1.47
C ILE A 100 -6.79 10.31 -2.27
N SER A 101 -5.71 10.57 -3.02
CA SER A 101 -5.03 9.50 -3.76
C SER A 101 -4.38 8.46 -2.85
N VAL A 102 -3.76 8.89 -1.75
CA VAL A 102 -3.18 7.98 -0.75
C VAL A 102 -4.26 7.11 -0.13
N PHE A 103 -5.38 7.71 0.24
CA PHE A 103 -6.53 6.98 0.77
C PHE A 103 -7.07 5.94 -0.24
N LEU A 104 -7.23 6.32 -1.50
CA LEU A 104 -7.63 5.40 -2.57
C LEU A 104 -6.65 4.23 -2.73
N TYR A 105 -5.34 4.50 -2.71
CA TYR A 105 -4.33 3.44 -2.81
C TYR A 105 -4.36 2.48 -1.60
N ALA A 106 -4.61 2.98 -0.39
CA ALA A 106 -4.80 2.14 0.79
C ALA A 106 -6.02 1.22 0.63
N MET A 107 -7.16 1.76 0.17
CA MET A 107 -8.38 0.99 -0.06
C MET A 107 -8.16 -0.12 -1.10
N LEU A 108 -7.56 0.22 -2.24
CA LEU A 108 -7.28 -0.76 -3.29
C LEU A 108 -6.29 -1.83 -2.81
N SER A 109 -5.26 -1.43 -2.05
CA SER A 109 -4.31 -2.38 -1.46
C SER A 109 -5.01 -3.35 -0.51
N ALA A 110 -5.84 -2.84 0.41
CA ALA A 110 -6.60 -3.65 1.36
C ALA A 110 -7.59 -4.60 0.64
N PHE A 111 -8.26 -4.13 -0.41
CA PHE A 111 -9.16 -4.96 -1.22
C PHE A 111 -8.43 -6.13 -1.89
N PHE A 112 -7.36 -5.86 -2.64
CA PHE A 112 -6.60 -6.91 -3.30
C PHE A 112 -5.90 -7.86 -2.30
N LEU A 113 -5.49 -7.32 -1.14
CA LEU A 113 -4.95 -8.13 -0.04
C LEU A 113 -6.02 -9.06 0.51
N ALA A 114 -7.24 -8.58 0.75
CA ALA A 114 -8.36 -9.43 1.19
C ALA A 114 -8.65 -10.56 0.20
N VAL A 115 -8.74 -10.25 -1.10
CA VAL A 115 -8.92 -11.25 -2.17
C VAL A 115 -7.80 -12.27 -2.19
N PHE A 116 -6.55 -11.84 -1.97
CA PHE A 116 -5.42 -12.76 -1.86
C PHE A 116 -5.55 -13.64 -0.62
N LEU A 117 -5.80 -13.08 0.56
CA LEU A 117 -5.83 -13.79 1.83
C LEU A 117 -6.93 -14.85 1.88
N THR A 118 -8.18 -14.48 1.54
CA THR A 118 -9.34 -15.38 1.60
C THR A 118 -9.25 -16.54 0.62
N LYS A 119 -8.48 -16.39 -0.46
CA LYS A 119 -8.22 -17.47 -1.43
C LYS A 119 -7.42 -18.64 -0.80
N TYR A 120 -6.62 -18.38 0.22
CA TYR A 120 -5.80 -19.42 0.87
C TYR A 120 -6.43 -19.90 2.17
N ARG A 121 -6.92 -18.99 3.02
CA ARG A 121 -7.61 -19.30 4.27
C ARG A 121 -8.61 -18.20 4.61
N ALA A 122 -9.85 -18.58 4.95
CA ALA A 122 -10.89 -17.63 5.33
C ALA A 122 -10.53 -16.88 6.62
N GLU A 123 -9.81 -17.53 7.54
CA GLU A 123 -9.37 -16.99 8.83
C GLU A 123 -8.53 -15.72 8.70
N TYR A 124 -7.78 -15.58 7.61
CA TYR A 124 -6.97 -14.38 7.38
C TYR A 124 -7.78 -13.10 7.20
N ILE A 125 -9.11 -13.20 7.00
CA ILE A 125 -9.98 -12.02 7.02
C ILE A 125 -9.90 -11.26 8.36
N LEU A 126 -9.61 -11.97 9.45
CA LEU A 126 -9.42 -11.39 10.79
C LEU A 126 -8.12 -10.59 10.92
N ALA A 127 -7.18 -10.72 9.97
CA ALA A 127 -5.99 -9.86 9.89
C ALA A 127 -6.30 -8.51 9.23
N LEU A 128 -7.39 -8.38 8.47
CA LEU A 128 -7.71 -7.15 7.73
C LEU A 128 -7.87 -5.91 8.63
N PRO A 129 -8.52 -5.98 9.81
CA PRO A 129 -8.55 -4.85 10.72
C PRO A 129 -7.14 -4.39 11.12
N ALA A 130 -6.20 -5.31 11.39
CA ALA A 130 -4.84 -4.97 11.74
C ALA A 130 -4.08 -4.29 10.59
N PHE A 131 -4.25 -4.78 9.34
CA PHE A 131 -3.74 -4.11 8.15
C PHE A 131 -4.34 -2.72 7.95
N ALA A 132 -5.65 -2.55 8.14
CA ALA A 132 -6.31 -1.25 8.05
C ALA A 132 -5.77 -0.26 9.09
N THR A 133 -5.58 -0.71 10.34
CA THR A 133 -4.95 0.09 11.40
C THR A 133 -3.50 0.45 11.03
N MET A 134 -2.75 -0.44 10.39
CA MET A 134 -1.40 -0.16 9.92
C MET A 134 -1.39 0.96 8.87
N PHE A 135 -2.28 0.91 7.87
CA PHE A 135 -2.44 1.99 6.88
C PHE A 135 -2.86 3.31 7.52
N ALA A 136 -3.85 3.28 8.42
CA ALA A 136 -4.33 4.47 9.11
C ALA A 136 -3.24 5.12 9.98
N THR A 137 -2.47 4.30 10.72
CA THR A 137 -1.38 4.77 11.58
C THR A 137 -0.25 5.36 10.74
N TYR A 138 0.13 4.71 9.64
CA TYR A 138 1.15 5.26 8.74
C TYR A 138 0.71 6.59 8.13
N LEU A 139 -0.56 6.70 7.71
CA LEU A 139 -1.11 7.95 7.20
C LEU A 139 -1.08 9.05 8.28
N SER A 140 -1.49 8.72 9.52
CA SER A 140 -1.40 9.65 10.65
C SER A 140 0.03 10.15 10.86
N VAL A 141 1.02 9.25 10.86
CA VAL A 141 2.44 9.62 10.98
C VAL A 141 2.86 10.53 9.83
N SER A 142 2.41 10.27 8.59
CA SER A 142 2.73 11.14 7.44
C SER A 142 2.12 12.54 7.55
N LEU A 143 1.10 12.72 8.39
CA LEU A 143 0.47 13.99 8.69
C LEU A 143 1.14 14.77 9.85
N GLU A 144 2.20 14.25 10.46
CA GLU A 144 2.96 14.98 11.49
C GLU A 144 3.94 16.00 10.87
N THR A 145 4.30 17.03 11.64
CA THR A 145 5.36 17.98 11.29
C THR A 145 6.74 17.31 11.47
N ASP A 146 7.67 17.46 10.51
CA ASP A 146 8.91 16.66 10.40
C ASP A 146 8.68 15.14 10.47
N SER A 147 7.67 14.66 9.73
CA SER A 147 7.29 13.26 9.74
C SER A 147 8.45 12.30 9.45
N VAL A 148 8.50 11.23 10.24
CA VAL A 148 9.39 10.08 10.01
C VAL A 148 9.09 9.37 8.68
N ALA A 149 7.90 9.56 8.08
CA ALA A 149 7.56 8.97 6.77
C ALA A 149 8.52 9.41 5.64
N GLN A 150 9.17 10.56 5.78
CA GLN A 150 10.18 11.04 4.82
C GLN A 150 11.50 10.25 4.90
N ARG A 151 11.77 9.63 6.06
CA ARG A 151 13.03 8.98 6.44
C ARG A 151 12.78 7.49 6.72
N PRO A 152 12.74 6.63 5.68
CA PRO A 152 12.41 5.22 5.83
C PRO A 152 13.31 4.49 6.85
N GLU A 153 14.57 4.91 6.99
CA GLU A 153 15.54 4.36 7.95
C GLU A 153 15.14 4.59 9.42
N LYS A 154 14.36 5.64 9.71
CA LYS A 154 13.88 5.94 11.06
C LYS A 154 12.51 5.33 11.37
N LEU A 155 11.87 4.68 10.39
CA LEU A 155 10.53 4.12 10.55
C LEU A 155 10.47 3.05 11.64
N PHE A 156 11.55 2.28 11.83
CA PHE A 156 11.68 1.29 12.91
C PHE A 156 11.64 1.89 14.32
N ARG A 157 11.84 3.20 14.47
CA ARG A 157 11.74 3.89 15.75
C ARG A 157 10.31 4.24 16.13
N GLN A 158 9.36 4.13 15.20
CA GLN A 158 7.94 4.37 15.47
C GLN A 158 7.32 3.15 16.15
N THR A 159 7.28 3.18 17.49
CA THR A 159 6.81 2.06 18.32
C THR A 159 5.41 1.60 17.95
N ASN A 160 4.48 2.52 17.71
CA ASN A 160 3.10 2.19 17.37
C ASN A 160 3.03 1.36 16.08
N LEU A 161 3.76 1.79 15.04
CA LEU A 161 3.78 1.07 13.76
C LEU A 161 4.41 -0.31 13.93
N MET A 162 5.53 -0.41 14.65
CA MET A 162 6.21 -1.68 14.91
C MET A 162 5.34 -2.66 15.71
N VAL A 163 4.60 -2.17 16.72
CA VAL A 163 3.67 -2.98 17.51
C VAL A 163 2.53 -3.50 16.63
N ILE A 164 1.93 -2.64 15.82
CA ILE A 164 0.84 -3.05 14.90
C ILE A 164 1.34 -4.07 13.87
N THR A 165 2.54 -3.88 13.32
CA THR A 165 3.17 -4.86 12.42
C THR A 165 3.40 -6.20 13.14
N GLY A 166 3.91 -6.18 14.38
CA GLY A 166 4.08 -7.38 15.20
C GLY A 166 2.76 -8.11 15.48
N ILE A 167 1.70 -7.37 15.82
CA ILE A 167 0.35 -7.90 16.01
C ILE A 167 -0.17 -8.53 14.72
N THR A 168 0.01 -7.85 13.58
CA THR A 168 -0.42 -8.36 12.27
C THR A 168 0.29 -9.66 11.91
N ALA A 169 1.60 -9.73 12.14
CA ALA A 169 2.39 -10.94 11.92
C ALA A 169 1.97 -12.09 12.85
N ALA A 170 1.70 -11.79 14.13
CA ALA A 170 1.21 -12.77 15.09
C ALA A 170 -0.16 -13.33 14.69
N ILE A 171 -1.11 -12.47 14.27
CA ILE A 171 -2.43 -12.88 13.78
C ILE A 171 -2.28 -13.82 12.57
N MET A 172 -1.46 -13.45 11.59
CA MET A 172 -1.20 -14.28 10.41
C MET A 172 -0.61 -15.64 10.80
N LEU A 173 0.35 -15.67 11.73
CA LEU A 173 0.98 -16.90 12.20
C LEU A 173 -0.01 -17.80 12.94
N ILE A 174 -0.82 -17.24 13.85
CA ILE A 174 -1.81 -17.99 14.61
C ILE A 174 -2.82 -18.65 13.66
N PHE A 175 -3.40 -17.89 12.72
CA PHE A 175 -4.39 -18.42 11.77
C PHE A 175 -3.80 -19.30 10.66
N THR A 176 -2.47 -19.38 10.56
CA THR A 176 -1.82 -20.42 9.74
C THR A 176 -2.06 -21.82 10.36
N PHE A 177 -2.16 -21.91 11.68
CA PHE A 177 -2.30 -23.18 12.42
C PHE A 177 -3.67 -23.41 13.06
N VAL A 178 -4.41 -22.33 13.34
CA VAL A 178 -5.73 -22.38 13.97
C VAL A 178 -6.81 -22.23 12.89
N ASN A 179 -7.69 -23.22 12.81
CA ASN A 179 -8.90 -23.13 12.00
C ASN A 179 -10.03 -22.55 12.83
N VAL A 180 -10.88 -21.72 12.21
CA VAL A 180 -12.06 -21.14 12.88
C VAL A 180 -13.30 -21.52 12.08
N PRO A 181 -13.91 -22.69 12.36
CA PRO A 181 -15.05 -23.21 11.56
C PRO A 181 -16.25 -22.26 11.53
N ALA A 182 -16.38 -21.37 12.52
CA ALA A 182 -17.43 -20.35 12.54
C ALA A 182 -17.32 -19.33 11.39
N LEU A 183 -16.16 -19.20 10.74
CA LEU A 183 -15.98 -18.33 9.58
C LEU A 183 -16.48 -18.94 8.26
N ASP A 184 -16.70 -20.26 8.23
CA ASP A 184 -17.26 -20.93 7.05
C ASP A 184 -18.67 -20.39 6.73
N PHE A 185 -19.42 -20.00 7.78
CA PHE A 185 -20.70 -19.27 7.69
C PHE A 185 -20.62 -18.00 6.81
N ILE A 186 -19.49 -17.30 6.79
CA ILE A 186 -19.32 -16.06 6.02
C ILE A 186 -19.16 -16.35 4.52
N SER A 187 -18.59 -17.52 4.18
CA SER A 187 -18.23 -17.87 2.80
C SER A 187 -19.27 -18.78 2.12
N GLU A 188 -20.04 -19.55 2.89
CA GLU A 188 -21.02 -20.49 2.36
C GLU A 188 -22.41 -19.85 2.14
N PRO A 189 -23.07 -20.10 1.00
CA PRO A 189 -24.43 -19.64 0.79
C PRO A 189 -25.43 -20.42 1.66
N PHE A 190 -26.32 -19.71 2.35
CA PHE A 190 -27.42 -20.33 3.10
C PHE A 190 -28.47 -20.88 2.15
N TYR A 191 -28.65 -22.20 2.16
CA TYR A 191 -29.81 -22.82 1.54
C TYR A 191 -31.02 -22.63 2.46
N VAL A 192 -32.02 -21.87 2.01
CA VAL A 192 -33.32 -21.81 2.69
C VAL A 192 -34.02 -23.14 2.47
N ALA A 193 -34.21 -23.91 3.54
CA ALA A 193 -35.01 -25.13 3.48
C ALA A 193 -36.47 -24.74 3.16
N LEU A 194 -36.97 -25.18 2.00
CA LEU A 194 -38.39 -25.01 1.67
C LEU A 194 -39.22 -25.98 2.52
N PRO A 195 -40.31 -25.53 3.17
CA PRO A 195 -41.24 -26.45 3.83
C PRO A 195 -41.82 -27.41 2.80
N LYS A 196 -41.83 -28.70 3.14
CA LYS A 196 -42.41 -29.78 2.33
C LYS A 196 -43.93 -29.66 2.24
#